data_AF-A0A9P0NA75-F1
#
_entry.id   AF-A0A9P0NA75-F1
#
_cell.length_a   1.000
_cell.length_b   1.000
_cell.length_c   1.000
_cell.angle_alpha   90.00
_cell.angle_beta   90.00
_cell.angle_gamma   90.00
#
_symmetry.space_group_name_H-M   'P 1'
#
loop_
_entity.id
_entity.type
_entity.pdbx_description
1 polymer ?
#
loop_
_entity_poly.entity_id
_entity_poly.type
_entity_poly.pdbx_seq_one_letter_code
_entity_poly.pdbx_strand_id
1 'polypeptide(L)'
;MPPTFGICAGCNKSIKTKEWLKCGVCARKHDLECANIPHMKFCQMDNDSKAAWRCPECRCKQPKSDNTNTPIRAAGNSLAVSLDSSDVCNVTLRRPANSTPGERNTSSDFITEDKLRTILKHEIRVAVKTTIEGIISDRLKTIDEQMSGFQEPVSFF
;
A
#
# COMPACT_ATOMS: atom_id res chain seq x y z
N MET A 1 -21.55 2.07 -33.46
CA MET A 1 -21.04 1.91 -32.07
C MET A 1 -20.33 0.57 -31.97
N PRO A 2 -19.15 0.49 -31.35
CA PRO A 2 -18.49 -0.79 -31.13
C PRO A 2 -19.33 -1.70 -30.20
N PRO A 3 -19.30 -3.02 -30.39
CA PRO A 3 -20.03 -3.96 -29.55
C PRO A 3 -19.50 -3.92 -28.11
N THR A 4 -20.41 -3.90 -27.13
CA THR A 4 -20.07 -3.94 -25.70
C THR A 4 -20.36 -5.32 -25.11
N PHE A 5 -19.49 -5.82 -24.23
CA PHE A 5 -19.60 -7.17 -23.63
C PHE A 5 -20.37 -7.20 -22.30
N GLY A 6 -20.93 -6.06 -21.90
CA GLY A 6 -21.68 -5.85 -20.66
C GLY A 6 -21.15 -4.65 -19.87
N ILE A 7 -21.67 -4.48 -18.66
CA ILE A 7 -21.22 -3.45 -17.71
C ILE A 7 -20.30 -4.11 -16.67
N CYS A 8 -19.14 -3.49 -16.42
CA CYS A 8 -18.22 -3.92 -15.37
C CYS A 8 -18.81 -3.58 -13.99
N ALA A 9 -18.91 -4.57 -13.10
CA ALA A 9 -19.44 -4.36 -11.76
C ALA A 9 -18.50 -3.59 -10.80
N GLY A 10 -17.21 -3.46 -11.16
CA GLY A 10 -16.24 -2.69 -10.38
C GLY A 10 -16.28 -1.19 -10.65
N CYS A 11 -16.35 -0.78 -11.93
CA CYS A 11 -16.31 0.63 -12.33
C CYS A 11 -17.60 1.16 -12.97
N ASN A 12 -18.61 0.31 -13.16
CA ASN A 12 -19.88 0.62 -13.83
C ASN A 12 -19.75 1.15 -15.27
N LYS A 13 -18.58 0.95 -15.92
CA LYS A 13 -18.35 1.31 -17.32
C LYS A 13 -18.65 0.12 -18.24
N SER A 14 -18.92 0.42 -19.52
CA SER A 14 -19.08 -0.60 -20.56
C SER A 14 -17.77 -1.34 -20.82
N ILE A 15 -17.79 -2.67 -20.81
CA ILE A 15 -16.65 -3.52 -21.16
C ILE A 15 -16.50 -3.50 -22.69
N LYS A 16 -15.37 -2.98 -23.17
CA LYS A 16 -15.08 -2.81 -24.60
C LYS A 16 -14.40 -4.03 -25.23
N THR A 17 -13.74 -4.86 -24.45
CA THR A 17 -12.97 -6.01 -24.93
C THR A 17 -13.61 -7.34 -24.56
N LYS A 18 -13.22 -8.41 -25.28
CA LYS A 18 -13.65 -9.78 -24.97
C LYS A 18 -12.97 -10.34 -23.71
N GLU A 19 -11.88 -9.73 -23.26
CA GLU A 19 -11.23 -10.13 -22.00
C GLU A 19 -11.96 -9.52 -20.81
N TRP A 20 -12.81 -10.33 -20.21
CA TRP A 20 -13.47 -10.03 -18.95
C TRP A 20 -13.57 -11.30 -18.12
N LEU A 21 -13.74 -11.14 -16.82
CA LEU A 21 -13.91 -12.25 -15.88
C LEU A 21 -15.28 -12.21 -15.24
N LYS A 22 -15.86 -13.39 -15.04
CA LYS A 22 -17.09 -13.58 -14.27
C LYS A 22 -16.72 -14.10 -12.90
N CYS A 23 -17.17 -13.44 -11.85
CA CYS A 23 -16.95 -13.96 -10.51
C CYS A 23 -17.73 -15.26 -10.30
N GLY A 24 -17.05 -16.33 -9.87
CA GLY A 24 -17.69 -17.62 -9.56
C GLY A 24 -18.66 -17.61 -8.37
N VAL A 25 -18.69 -16.51 -7.58
CA VAL A 25 -19.57 -16.37 -6.40
C VAL A 25 -20.77 -15.48 -6.69
N CYS A 26 -20.56 -14.23 -7.13
CA CYS A 26 -21.65 -13.30 -7.38
C CYS A 26 -22.10 -13.24 -8.86
N ALA A 27 -21.48 -14.02 -9.75
CA ALA A 27 -21.77 -14.07 -11.18
C ALA A 27 -21.62 -12.74 -11.95
N ARG A 28 -21.16 -11.65 -11.31
CA ARG A 28 -20.95 -10.34 -11.94
C ARG A 28 -19.69 -10.31 -12.81
N LYS A 29 -19.76 -9.56 -13.91
CA LYS A 29 -18.66 -9.37 -14.87
C LYS A 29 -17.75 -8.22 -14.46
N HIS A 30 -16.45 -8.39 -14.69
CA HIS A 30 -15.42 -7.39 -14.42
C HIS A 30 -14.48 -7.29 -15.62
N ASP A 31 -14.13 -6.06 -16.01
CA ASP A 31 -13.00 -5.84 -16.91
C ASP A 31 -11.68 -6.20 -16.21
N LEU A 32 -10.60 -6.33 -16.99
CA LEU A 32 -9.29 -6.73 -16.47
C LEU A 32 -8.70 -5.72 -15.48
N GLU A 33 -8.95 -4.43 -15.68
CA GLU A 33 -8.50 -3.35 -14.79
C GLU A 33 -9.13 -3.49 -13.40
N CYS A 34 -10.45 -3.63 -13.32
CA CYS A 34 -11.16 -3.81 -12.04
C CYS A 34 -10.92 -5.19 -11.42
N ALA A 35 -10.65 -6.20 -12.25
CA ALA A 35 -10.23 -7.52 -11.76
C ALA A 35 -8.78 -7.53 -11.24
N ASN A 36 -8.00 -6.47 -11.52
CA ASN A 36 -6.57 -6.36 -11.27
C ASN A 36 -5.77 -7.56 -11.84
N ILE A 37 -6.06 -7.91 -13.10
CA ILE A 37 -5.39 -8.99 -13.81
C ILE A 37 -4.79 -8.44 -15.10
N PRO A 38 -3.44 -8.39 -15.21
CA PRO A 38 -2.79 -8.02 -16.45
C PRO A 38 -3.20 -8.94 -17.61
N HIS A 39 -3.27 -8.39 -18.83
CA HIS A 39 -3.66 -9.14 -20.03
C HIS A 39 -2.86 -10.43 -20.22
N MET A 40 -1.53 -10.37 -20.06
CA MET A 40 -0.64 -11.54 -20.16
C MET A 40 -1.03 -12.65 -19.19
N LYS A 41 -1.43 -12.30 -17.96
CA LYS A 41 -1.91 -13.26 -16.96
C LYS A 41 -3.26 -13.86 -17.36
N PHE A 42 -4.18 -13.05 -17.87
CA PHE A 42 -5.48 -13.53 -18.35
C PHE A 42 -5.34 -14.58 -19.49
N CYS A 43 -4.37 -14.37 -20.39
CA CYS A 43 -4.07 -15.30 -21.47
C CYS A 43 -3.50 -16.64 -20.95
N GLN A 44 -2.76 -16.62 -19.84
CA GLN A 44 -2.19 -17.83 -19.22
C GLN A 44 -3.19 -18.58 -18.32
N MET A 45 -4.30 -17.95 -17.92
CA MET A 45 -5.33 -18.62 -17.12
C MET A 45 -6.09 -19.66 -17.95
N ASP A 46 -6.13 -20.88 -17.43
CA ASP A 46 -7.00 -21.95 -17.93
C ASP A 46 -8.48 -21.68 -17.58
N ASN A 47 -9.36 -22.51 -18.14
CA ASN A 47 -10.81 -22.34 -17.96
C ASN A 47 -11.21 -22.54 -16.49
N ASP A 48 -10.54 -23.46 -15.78
CA ASP A 48 -10.83 -23.75 -14.38
C ASP A 48 -10.45 -22.56 -13.49
N SER A 49 -9.27 -21.94 -13.70
CA SER A 49 -8.89 -20.72 -12.98
C SER A 49 -9.82 -19.56 -13.28
N LYS A 50 -10.28 -19.42 -14.54
CA LYS A 50 -11.25 -18.37 -14.92
C LYS A 50 -12.61 -18.60 -14.26
N ALA A 51 -13.07 -19.85 -14.16
CA ALA A 51 -14.32 -20.20 -13.51
C ALA A 51 -14.26 -20.04 -11.98
N ALA A 52 -13.12 -20.39 -11.37
CA ALA A 52 -12.88 -20.28 -9.94
C ALA A 52 -12.58 -18.84 -9.47
N TRP A 53 -12.32 -17.92 -10.40
CA TRP A 53 -11.96 -16.54 -10.08
C TRP A 53 -13.05 -15.83 -9.26
N ARG A 54 -12.61 -15.07 -8.26
CA ARG A 54 -13.49 -14.31 -7.35
C ARG A 54 -13.18 -12.83 -7.41
N CYS A 55 -14.20 -11.99 -7.53
CA CYS A 55 -14.02 -10.54 -7.54
C CYS A 55 -13.51 -10.04 -6.17
N PRO A 56 -12.91 -8.84 -6.11
CA PRO A 56 -12.41 -8.26 -4.86
C PRO A 56 -13.47 -8.25 -3.75
N GLU A 57 -14.72 -7.88 -4.06
CA GLU A 57 -15.76 -7.76 -3.02
C GLU A 57 -16.14 -9.13 -2.44
N CYS A 58 -16.17 -10.18 -3.28
CA CYS A 58 -16.44 -11.55 -2.81
C CYS A 58 -15.24 -12.13 -2.03
N ARG A 59 -14.01 -11.83 -2.44
CA ARG A 59 -12.80 -12.25 -1.72
C ARG A 59 -12.72 -11.64 -0.33
N CYS A 60 -13.05 -10.36 -0.18
CA CYS A 60 -13.05 -9.67 1.11
C CYS A 60 -14.12 -10.20 2.09
N LYS A 61 -15.18 -10.85 1.59
CA LYS A 61 -16.24 -11.46 2.41
C LYS A 61 -15.89 -12.86 2.91
N GLN A 62 -14.81 -13.47 2.41
CA GLN A 62 -14.43 -14.79 2.88
C GLN A 62 -13.85 -14.71 4.30
N PRO A 63 -14.25 -15.62 5.21
CA PRO A 63 -13.57 -15.78 6.48
C PRO A 63 -12.08 -16.02 6.23
N LYS A 64 -11.23 -15.31 6.98
CA LYS A 64 -9.80 -15.63 7.01
C LYS A 64 -9.68 -16.96 7.76
N SER A 65 -9.32 -18.02 7.05
CA SER A 65 -9.10 -19.33 7.65
C SER A 65 -7.77 -19.36 8.41
N ASP A 66 -7.80 -20.05 9.54
CA ASP A 66 -6.64 -20.50 10.32
C ASP A 66 -5.72 -19.39 10.89
N ASN A 67 -5.94 -19.05 12.18
CA ASN A 67 -5.02 -18.22 12.97
C ASN A 67 -4.11 -19.05 13.89
N THR A 68 -4.01 -20.37 13.70
CA THR A 68 -3.31 -21.29 14.63
C THR A 68 -1.81 -20.98 14.73
N ASN A 69 -1.23 -20.29 13.74
CA ASN A 69 0.19 -19.89 13.72
C ASN A 69 0.46 -18.42 14.07
N THR A 70 -0.53 -17.63 14.47
CA THR A 70 -0.24 -16.34 15.10
C THR A 70 0.12 -16.57 16.57
N PRO A 71 1.32 -16.18 17.04
CA PRO A 71 1.68 -16.34 18.44
C PRO A 71 0.74 -15.50 19.30
N ILE A 72 -0.22 -16.17 19.94
CA ILE A 72 -1.09 -15.58 20.96
C ILE A 72 -0.16 -15.27 22.13
N ARG A 73 0.04 -14.00 22.45
CA ARG A 73 0.68 -13.59 23.72
C ARG A 73 -0.09 -14.28 24.84
N ALA A 74 0.55 -15.21 25.54
CA ALA A 74 -0.04 -15.87 26.69
C ALA A 74 -0.42 -14.81 27.72
N ALA A 75 -1.72 -14.57 27.88
CA ALA A 75 -2.20 -13.90 29.08
C ALA A 75 -1.90 -14.83 30.25
N GLY A 76 -1.11 -14.33 31.20
CA GLY A 76 -0.67 -15.08 32.37
C GLY A 76 -1.84 -15.70 33.14
N ASN A 77 -1.56 -16.87 33.70
CA ASN A 77 -2.36 -17.62 34.67
C ASN A 77 -3.41 -16.80 35.43
N SER A 78 -4.65 -17.29 35.48
CA SER A 78 -5.29 -17.67 36.75
C SER A 78 -6.57 -18.47 36.51
N LEU A 79 -6.52 -19.69 37.04
CA LEU A 79 -7.59 -20.56 37.57
C LEU A 79 -9.05 -20.20 37.31
N ALA A 80 -9.78 -21.22 36.84
CA ALA A 80 -11.22 -21.27 36.72
C ALA A 80 -11.96 -20.88 38.02
N VAL A 81 -12.77 -19.83 37.94
CA VAL A 81 -13.98 -19.66 38.75
C VAL A 81 -15.05 -19.06 37.83
N SER A 82 -16.09 -19.85 37.57
CA SER A 82 -17.35 -19.36 37.03
C SER A 82 -17.96 -18.36 38.02
N LEU A 83 -18.12 -17.10 37.63
CA LEU A 83 -19.19 -16.24 38.13
C LEU A 83 -19.42 -15.06 37.17
N ASP A 84 -20.64 -14.57 37.25
CA ASP A 84 -21.39 -13.71 36.35
C ASP A 84 -20.78 -12.31 36.11
N SER A 85 -21.11 -11.74 34.94
CA SER A 85 -21.11 -10.31 34.59
C SER A 85 -19.79 -9.51 34.64
N SER A 86 -19.11 -9.41 33.50
CA SER A 86 -18.71 -8.12 32.88
C SER A 86 -18.02 -8.32 31.52
N ASP A 87 -18.60 -7.70 30.50
CA ASP A 87 -17.96 -7.18 29.28
C ASP A 87 -16.70 -7.88 28.75
N VAL A 88 -16.91 -8.98 28.03
CA VAL A 88 -16.07 -9.31 26.87
C VAL A 88 -16.97 -9.50 25.64
N CYS A 89 -17.59 -8.40 25.21
CA CYS A 89 -18.30 -8.34 23.94
C CYS A 89 -17.29 -8.41 22.78
N ASN A 90 -16.97 -9.60 22.33
CA ASN A 90 -16.34 -9.87 21.03
C ASN A 90 -17.37 -9.79 19.88
N VAL A 91 -18.27 -8.80 19.92
CA VAL A 91 -19.29 -8.55 18.89
C VAL A 91 -18.96 -7.23 18.21
N THR A 92 -18.58 -7.27 16.93
CA THR A 92 -18.58 -6.06 16.09
C THR A 92 -20.00 -5.76 15.65
N LEU A 93 -20.76 -5.04 16.49
CA LEU A 93 -22.05 -4.47 16.08
C LEU A 93 -21.79 -3.29 15.14
N ARG A 94 -21.90 -3.51 13.82
CA ARG A 94 -22.05 -2.41 12.86
C ARG A 94 -23.50 -1.91 12.93
N ARG A 95 -23.74 -0.76 13.55
CA ARG A 95 -25.00 -0.01 13.40
C ARG A 95 -24.76 1.30 12.64
N PRO A 96 -25.62 1.66 11.68
CA PRO A 96 -25.53 2.93 10.97
C PRO A 96 -26.29 4.06 11.67
N ALA A 97 -25.77 5.28 11.47
CA ALA A 97 -26.36 6.62 11.58
C ALA A 97 -26.52 7.30 12.97
N ASN A 98 -25.88 8.47 13.05
CA ASN A 98 -26.16 9.69 13.84
C ASN A 98 -26.12 9.62 15.38
N SER A 99 -25.05 10.19 15.98
CA SER A 99 -25.09 11.32 16.94
C SER A 99 -23.70 11.56 17.58
N THR A 100 -23.22 12.80 17.42
CA THR A 100 -22.28 13.66 18.21
C THR A 100 -21.11 13.11 19.06
N PRO A 101 -20.01 13.90 19.14
CA PRO A 101 -18.68 13.42 19.55
C PRO A 101 -18.44 13.55 21.05
N GLY A 102 -18.16 12.42 21.70
CA GLY A 102 -17.57 12.39 23.04
C GLY A 102 -16.06 12.31 22.93
N GLU A 103 -15.37 13.39 23.32
CA GLU A 103 -13.93 13.44 23.49
C GLU A 103 -13.46 12.32 24.42
N ARG A 104 -12.59 11.45 23.91
CA ARG A 104 -11.71 10.63 24.73
C ARG A 104 -10.30 10.96 24.33
N ASN A 105 -9.59 11.62 25.24
CA ASN A 105 -8.14 11.74 25.25
C ASN A 105 -7.54 10.34 25.22
N THR A 106 -7.20 9.87 24.02
CA THR A 106 -6.28 8.75 23.83
C THR A 106 -5.01 9.35 23.27
N SER A 107 -4.02 9.53 24.14
CA SER A 107 -2.63 9.80 23.76
C SER A 107 -2.11 8.57 23.02
N SER A 108 -2.50 8.45 21.76
CA SER A 108 -2.09 7.39 20.90
C SER A 108 -0.77 7.77 20.24
N ASP A 109 0.27 7.03 20.56
CA ASP A 109 1.61 7.13 19.98
C ASP A 109 1.59 6.64 18.52
N PHE A 110 0.87 7.37 17.66
CA PHE A 110 0.88 7.15 16.22
C PHE A 110 1.83 8.15 15.58
N ILE A 111 2.56 7.69 14.57
CA ILE A 111 3.38 8.56 13.75
C ILE A 111 2.43 9.49 12.99
N THR A 112 2.45 10.77 13.35
CA THR A 112 1.66 11.80 12.65
C THR A 112 2.22 12.03 11.26
N GLU A 113 1.35 12.48 10.35
CA GLU A 113 1.76 12.89 9.01
C GLU A 113 2.90 13.91 9.07
N ASP A 114 2.84 14.85 10.02
CA ASP A 114 3.88 15.85 10.22
C ASP A 114 5.23 15.24 10.61
N LYS A 115 5.23 14.19 11.43
CA LYS A 115 6.45 13.46 11.79
C LYS A 115 7.04 12.76 10.57
N LEU A 116 6.21 12.10 9.75
CA LEU A 116 6.65 11.50 8.49
C LEU A 116 7.20 12.55 7.51
N ARG A 117 6.49 13.67 7.35
CA ARG A 117 6.88 14.77 6.47
C ARG A 117 8.20 15.41 6.92
N THR A 118 8.42 15.51 8.23
CA THR A 118 9.67 16.03 8.80
C THR A 118 10.84 15.11 8.52
N ILE A 119 10.67 13.80 8.71
CA ILE A 119 11.69 12.79 8.41
C ILE A 119 12.06 12.86 6.93
N LEU A 120 11.08 12.81 6.02
CA LEU A 120 11.35 12.85 4.58
C LEU A 120 12.03 14.16 4.14
N LYS A 121 11.62 15.31 4.69
CA LYS A 121 12.28 16.59 4.41
C LYS A 121 13.72 16.63 4.90
N HIS A 122 13.99 16.03 6.05
CA HIS A 122 15.34 15.96 6.60
C HIS A 122 16.25 15.11 5.71
N GLU A 123 15.81 13.90 5.35
CA GLU A 123 16.56 12.97 4.48
C GLU A 123 16.90 13.61 3.13
N ILE A 124 15.90 14.24 2.49
CA ILE A 124 16.10 14.93 1.20
C ILE A 124 17.08 16.09 1.36
N ARG A 125 16.96 16.89 2.42
CA ARG A 125 17.85 18.03 2.65
C ARG A 125 19.31 17.57 2.84
N VAL A 126 19.53 16.52 3.62
CA VAL A 126 20.87 15.97 3.86
C VAL A 126 21.45 15.45 2.55
N ALA A 127 20.71 14.60 1.83
CA ALA A 127 21.18 14.04 0.56
C ALA A 127 21.55 15.13 -0.46
N VAL A 128 20.67 16.12 -0.67
CA VAL A 128 20.91 17.22 -1.61
C VAL A 128 22.12 18.06 -1.18
N LYS A 129 22.24 18.38 0.12
CA LYS A 129 23.37 19.16 0.63
C LYS A 129 24.70 18.44 0.38
N THR A 130 24.78 17.16 0.72
CA THR A 130 26.01 16.37 0.53
C THR A 130 26.37 16.23 -0.94
N THR A 131 25.40 16.01 -1.83
CA THR A 131 25.68 15.94 -3.27
C THR A 131 26.21 17.27 -3.82
N ILE A 132 25.63 18.40 -3.41
CA ILE A 132 26.08 19.72 -3.84
C ILE A 132 27.49 20.03 -3.31
N GLU A 133 27.75 19.77 -2.03
CA GLU A 133 29.07 19.99 -1.42
C GLU A 133 30.15 19.14 -2.09
N GLY A 134 29.85 17.87 -2.41
CA GLY A 134 30.74 17.00 -3.17
C GLY A 134 31.04 17.55 -4.57
N ILE A 135 30.00 17.90 -5.33
CA ILE A 135 30.17 18.45 -6.69
C ILE A 135 30.98 19.75 -6.67
N ILE A 136 30.69 20.67 -5.75
CA ILE A 136 31.43 21.93 -5.65
C ILE A 136 32.90 21.67 -5.30
N SER A 137 33.15 20.79 -4.33
CA SER A 137 34.52 20.45 -3.91
C SER A 137 35.33 19.84 -5.05
N ASP A 138 34.74 18.90 -5.79
CA ASP A 138 35.40 18.25 -6.93
C ASP A 138 35.70 19.24 -8.06
N ARG A 139 34.77 20.17 -8.34
CA ARG A 139 34.96 21.21 -9.36
C ARG A 139 36.02 22.22 -8.95
N LEU A 140 36.01 22.68 -7.70
CA LEU A 140 37.03 23.60 -7.19
C LEU A 140 38.41 22.96 -7.21
N LYS A 141 38.53 21.69 -6.81
CA LYS A 141 39.78 20.94 -6.89
C LYS A 141 40.29 20.81 -8.33
N THR A 142 39.39 20.51 -9.27
CA THR A 142 39.75 20.43 -10.69
C THR A 142 40.28 21.77 -11.21
N ILE A 143 39.67 22.89 -10.81
CA ILE A 143 40.12 24.24 -11.20
C ILE A 143 41.50 24.54 -10.60
N ASP A 144 41.72 24.17 -9.33
CA ASP A 144 43.00 24.40 -8.63
C ASP A 144 44.15 23.60 -9.27
N GLU A 145 43.89 22.34 -9.65
CA GLU A 145 44.82 21.50 -10.40
C GLU A 145 45.16 22.11 -11.78
N GLN A 146 44.16 22.62 -12.50
CA GLN A 146 44.38 23.31 -13.77
C GLN A 146 45.22 24.57 -13.59
N MET A 147 44.89 25.42 -12.61
CA MET A 147 45.64 26.65 -12.33
C MET A 147 47.09 26.38 -11.93
N SER A 148 47.33 25.34 -11.12
CA SER A 148 48.68 24.90 -10.75
C SER A 148 49.48 24.45 -11.97
N GLY A 149 48.87 23.68 -12.87
CA GLY A 149 49.49 23.28 -14.14
C GLY A 149 49.83 24.44 -15.07
N PHE A 150 49.13 25.58 -14.97
CA PHE A 150 49.48 26.80 -15.70
C PHE A 150 50.60 27.61 -15.05
N GLN A 151 50.85 27.50 -13.74
CA GLN A 151 51.95 28.20 -13.07
C GLN A 151 53.33 27.61 -13.36
N GLU A 152 53.44 26.30 -13.56
CA GLU A 152 54.70 25.64 -13.93
C GLU A 152 55.36 26.26 -15.18
N PRO A 153 54.68 26.42 -16.33
CA PRO A 153 55.30 26.97 -17.54
C PRO A 153 55.56 28.49 -17.51
N VAL A 154 54.93 29.25 -16.60
CA VAL A 154 55.11 30.72 -16.51
C VAL A 154 56.33 31.10 -15.67
N SER A 155 56.83 30.19 -14.83
CA SER A 155 58.06 30.40 -14.03
C SER A 155 59.37 30.15 -14.80
N PHE A 156 59.30 29.75 -16.07
CA PHE A 156 60.45 29.53 -16.95
C PHE A 156 60.82 30.73 -17.85
N PHE A 157 60.13 31.87 -17.71
CA PHE A 157 60.44 33.14 -18.40
C PHE A 157 60.88 34.24 -17.43
#